data_AF-A0A7K9TLN4-F1
#
_entry.id   AF-A0A7K9TLN4-F1
#
_cell.length_a   1.000
_cell.length_b   1.000
_cell.length_c   1.000
_cell.angle_alpha   90.00
_cell.angle_beta   90.00
_cell.angle_gamma   90.00
#
_symmetry.space_group_name_H-M   'P 1'
#
loop_
_entity.id
_entity.type
_entity.pdbx_description
1 polymer ?
#
loop_
_entity_poly.entity_id
_entity_poly.type
_entity_poly.pdbx_seq_one_letter_code
_entity_poly.pdbx_strand_id
1 'polypeptide(L)' 'HGQSHVGKKSFHCGACGKLFGAGPALRRHQRCHGRERAHRCLDCGKGFVWASHLERHRRVHTG' A
#
# COMPACT_ATOMS: atom_id res chain seq x y z
N HIS A 1 21.50 -0.92 23.85
CA HIS A 1 20.85 -1.48 22.65
C HIS A 1 21.36 -0.73 21.42
N GLY A 2 22.59 -1.03 20.98
CA GLY A 2 23.16 -0.45 19.78
C GLY A 2 22.62 -1.19 18.56
N GLN A 3 21.53 -0.70 17.97
CA GLN A 3 21.08 -1.20 16.69
C GLN A 3 21.81 -0.41 15.60
N SER A 4 22.79 -1.09 15.02
CA SER A 4 23.43 -0.76 13.76
C SER A 4 22.38 -0.53 12.67
N HIS A 5 21.85 0.69 12.56
CA HIS A 5 21.19 1.14 11.36
C HIS A 5 22.27 1.57 10.38
N VAL A 6 22.90 0.56 9.77
CA VAL A 6 23.70 0.72 8.55
C VAL A 6 22.92 1.64 7.61
N GLY A 7 23.58 2.69 7.12
CA GLY A 7 23.00 3.76 6.30
C GLY A 7 22.49 3.28 4.93
N LYS A 8 21.55 2.34 4.89
CA LYS A 8 20.66 2.14 3.77
C LYS A 8 19.68 3.29 3.81
N LYS A 9 19.86 4.24 2.90
CA LYS A 9 18.98 5.39 2.67
C LYS A 9 17.52 4.92 2.72
N SER A 10 16.92 5.03 3.89
CA SER A 10 15.60 4.45 4.16
C SER A 10 14.59 5.52 3.83
N PHE A 11 13.63 5.16 3.00
CA PHE A 11 12.58 6.05 2.55
C PHE A 11 11.44 5.95 3.57
N HIS A 12 11.27 7.00 4.40
CA HIS A 12 10.20 7.02 5.38
C HIS A 12 8.90 7.57 4.78
N CYS A 13 7.77 7.03 5.21
CA CYS A 13 6.47 7.57 4.85
C CYS A 13 6.07 8.70 5.80
N GLY A 14 5.94 9.93 5.29
CA GLY A 14 5.52 11.08 6.11
C GLY A 14 4.10 10.96 6.70
N ALA A 15 3.25 10.09 6.14
CA ALA A 15 1.87 9.92 6.61
C ALA A 15 1.73 8.95 7.80
N CYS A 16 2.66 7.99 7.96
CA CYS A 16 2.56 6.96 9.01
C CYS A 16 3.90 6.55 9.64
N GLY A 17 5.00 7.20 9.27
CA GLY A 17 6.35 6.94 9.81
C GLY A 17 7.00 5.63 9.34
N LYS A 18 6.36 4.84 8.47
CA LYS A 18 6.88 3.52 8.07
C LYS A 18 8.12 3.65 7.19
N LEU A 19 9.17 2.87 7.49
CA LEU A 19 10.42 2.86 6.72
C LEU A 19 10.40 1.81 5.60
N PHE A 20 10.93 2.19 4.44
CA PHE A 20 11.09 1.33 3.27
C PHE A 20 12.55 1.33 2.80
N GLY A 21 13.05 0.16 2.39
CA GLY A 21 14.41 0.04 1.86
C GLY A 21 14.61 0.61 0.45
N ALA A 22 13.54 1.04 -0.23
CA ALA A 22 13.61 1.54 -1.60
C ALA A 22 12.52 2.60 -1.88
N GLY A 23 12.89 3.63 -2.65
CA GLY A 23 12.00 4.70 -3.12
C GLY A 23 10.74 4.20 -3.85
N PRO A 24 10.81 3.27 -4.82
CA PRO A 24 9.61 2.73 -5.48
C PRO A 24 8.68 1.98 -4.52
N ALA A 25 9.21 1.36 -3.45
CA ALA A 25 8.38 0.73 -2.42
C ALA A 25 7.63 1.78 -1.59
N LEU A 26 8.29 2.87 -1.21
CA LEU A 26 7.64 4.01 -0.56
C LEU A 26 6.57 4.63 -1.46
N ARG A 27 6.88 4.92 -2.73
CA ARG A 27 5.92 5.51 -3.69
C ARG A 27 4.69 4.63 -3.88
N ARG A 28 4.90 3.31 -3.93
CA ARG A 28 3.80 2.33 -3.98
C ARG A 28 2.95 2.35 -2.71
N HIS A 29 3.61 2.43 -1.55
CA HIS A 29 2.93 2.51 -0.27
C HIS A 29 2.14 3.82 -0.11
N GLN A 30 2.65 4.96 -0.59
CA GLN A 30 1.95 6.24 -0.51
C GLN A 30 0.59 6.21 -1.22
N ARG A 31 0.44 5.42 -2.30
CA ARG A 31 -0.86 5.20 -2.96
C ARG A 31 -1.89 4.51 -2.07
N CYS A 32 -1.48 3.83 -1.00
CA CYS A 32 -2.40 3.25 -0.01
C CYS A 32 -3.04 4.33 0.88
N HIS A 33 -2.31 5.42 1.15
CA HIS A 33 -2.80 6.54 1.96
C HIS A 33 -3.75 7.45 1.21
N GLY A 34 -3.61 7.52 -0.12
CA GLY A 34 -4.58 8.20 -0.98
C GLY A 34 -5.93 7.46 -0.93
N ARG A 35 -7.00 8.17 -0.53
CA ARG A 35 -8.39 7.71 -0.70
C ARG A 35 -8.76 7.43 -2.17
N GLU A 36 -7.88 7.77 -3.11
CA GLU A 36 -7.93 7.42 -4.53
C GLU A 36 -7.66 5.93 -4.76
N ARG A 37 -8.49 5.09 -4.13
CA ARG A 37 -8.67 3.71 -4.57
C ARG A 37 -9.52 3.78 -5.84
N ALA A 38 -8.86 3.99 -6.98
CA ALA A 38 -9.51 4.06 -8.29
C ALA A 38 -10.40 2.83 -8.56
N HIS A 39 -10.10 1.70 -7.93
CA HIS A 39 -10.83 0.45 -8.10
C HIS A 39 -11.66 0.15 -6.85
N ARG A 40 -12.92 0.60 -6.82
CA ARG A 40 -13.85 0.30 -5.73
C ARG A 40 -14.69 -0.94 -6.04
N CYS A 41 -14.80 -1.82 -5.06
CA CYS A 41 -15.75 -2.92 -5.09
C CYS A 41 -17.16 -2.36 -4.89
N LEU A 42 -18.06 -2.64 -5.83
CA LEU A 42 -19.45 -2.19 -5.77
C LEU A 42 -20.28 -2.98 -4.76
N ASP A 43 -19.86 -4.21 -4.43
CA ASP A 43 -20.59 -5.10 -3.53
C ASP A 43 -20.45 -4.67 -2.07
N CYS A 44 -19.21 -4.44 -1.60
CA CYS A 44 -18.95 -4.10 -0.20
C CYS A 44 -18.33 -2.70 0.01
N GLY A 45 -18.15 -1.93 -1.07
CA GLY A 45 -17.58 -0.59 -1.02
C GLY A 45 -16.07 -0.51 -0.73
N LYS A 46 -15.36 -1.65 -0.56
CA LYS A 46 -13.89 -1.66 -0.36
C LYS A 46 -13.17 -1.12 -1.58
N GLY A 47 -12.25 -0.20 -1.39
CA GLY A 47 -11.40 0.29 -2.47
C GLY A 47 -10.02 -0.36 -2.51
N PHE A 48 -9.51 -0.52 -3.73
CA PHE A 48 -8.21 -1.10 -4.04
C PHE A 48 -7.39 -0.13 -4.91
N VAL A 49 -6.07 -0.15 -4.73
CA VAL A 49 -5.13 0.66 -5.51
C VAL A 49 -4.89 0.06 -6.90
N TRP A 50 -5.11 -1.24 -7.07
CA TRP A 50 -4.86 -1.96 -8.32
C TRP A 50 -6.08 -2.78 -8.75
N ALA A 51 -6.37 -2.77 -10.04
CA ALA A 51 -7.46 -3.54 -10.65
C ALA A 51 -7.33 -5.04 -10.36
N SER A 52 -6.13 -5.61 -10.50
CA SER A 52 -5.87 -7.04 -10.24
C SER A 52 -6.21 -7.47 -8.80
N HIS A 53 -6.02 -6.56 -7.83
CA HIS A 53 -6.43 -6.81 -6.44
C HIS A 53 -7.94 -6.75 -6.27
N LEU A 54 -8.63 -5.82 -6.94
CA LEU A 54 -10.10 -5.78 -6.96
C LEU A 54 -10.67 -7.05 -7.60
N GLU A 55 -10.15 -7.49 -8.74
CA GLU A 55 -10.65 -8.69 -9.43
C GLU A 55 -10.50 -9.94 -8.56
N ARG A 56 -9.33 -10.14 -7.94
CA ARG A 56 -9.15 -11.23 -6.98
C ARG A 56 -10.13 -11.13 -5.81
N HIS A 57 -10.37 -9.91 -5.31
CA HIS A 57 -11.31 -9.68 -4.23
C HIS A 57 -12.75 -10.00 -4.61
N ARG A 58 -13.20 -9.67 -5.82
CA ARG A 58 -14.56 -9.96 -6.29
C ARG A 58 -14.91 -11.45 -6.22
N ARG A 59 -13.92 -12.32 -6.41
CA ARG A 59 -14.11 -13.78 -6.28
C ARG A 59 -14.55 -14.24 -4.90
N VAL A 60 -14.32 -13.45 -3.85
CA VAL A 60 -14.75 -13.75 -2.48
C VAL A 60 -16.27 -13.56 -2.32
N HIS A 61 -16.89 -12.70 -3.12
CA HIS A 61 -18.34 -12.42 -3.03
C HIS A 61 -19.19 -13.39 -3.84
N THR A 62 -18.62 -13.95 -4.91
CA THR A 62 -19.25 -14.98 -5.73
C THR A 62 -19.01 -16.40 -5.21
N GLY A 63 -18.45 -16.54 -4.00
CA GLY A 63 -18.21 -17.83 -3.33
C GLY A 63 -19.40 -18.24 -2.47
#